data_AF-A0A0L8H7G2-F1
#
_entry.id   AF-A0A0L8H7G2-F1
#
_cell.length_a   1.000
_cell.length_b   1.000
_cell.length_c   1.000
_cell.angle_alpha   90.00
_cell.angle_beta   90.00
_cell.angle_gamma   90.00
#
_symmetry.space_group_name_H-M   'P 1'
#
loop_
_entity.id
_entity.type
_entity.pdbx_description
1 polymer ?
#
loop_
_entity_poly.entity_id
_entity_poly.type
_entity_poly.pdbx_seq_one_letter_code
_entity_poly.pdbx_strand_id
1 'polypeptide(L)'
;MYIIYVHHFSQAKQYVEKAMKLDSSYLEAVYVMTVILGKEQQYDKAIELLRKTLVHHNTCHLHQMLGDFLSQTNEALEAVNHYSIALRMDPANLPAKEGIQRIEKQTDNGLEGSYDMEVEDMEGSDNDVNNPLGDLEGSDVESNWSETDFS
;
A
#
# COMPACT_ATOMS: atom_id res chain seq x y z
N MET A 1 -5.90 -31.67 -16.88
CA MET A 1 -6.09 -30.71 -15.76
C MET A 1 -6.63 -29.33 -16.21
N TYR A 2 -7.08 -29.13 -17.46
CA TYR A 2 -7.54 -27.82 -17.97
C TYR A 2 -9.06 -27.58 -17.81
N ILE A 3 -9.83 -28.66 -17.72
CA ILE A 3 -11.30 -28.63 -17.75
C ILE A 3 -11.88 -28.06 -16.43
N ILE A 4 -11.24 -28.35 -15.29
CA ILE A 4 -11.70 -27.89 -13.97
C ILE A 4 -11.56 -26.38 -13.82
N TYR A 5 -10.51 -25.79 -14.41
CA TYR A 5 -10.27 -24.35 -14.38
C TYR A 5 -11.32 -23.61 -15.21
N VAL A 6 -11.52 -23.99 -16.46
CA VAL A 6 -12.49 -23.33 -17.35
C VAL A 6 -13.92 -23.42 -16.80
N HIS A 7 -14.28 -24.53 -16.15
CA HIS A 7 -15.61 -24.71 -15.57
C HIS A 7 -15.84 -23.88 -14.30
N HIS A 8 -14.80 -23.65 -13.49
CA HIS A 8 -14.91 -22.75 -12.33
C HIS A 8 -14.95 -21.28 -12.77
N PHE A 9 -14.19 -20.88 -13.79
CA PHE A 9 -14.22 -19.51 -14.29
C PHE A 9 -15.56 -19.13 -14.91
N SER A 10 -16.19 -20.03 -15.66
CA SER A 10 -17.50 -19.77 -16.26
C SER A 10 -18.61 -19.67 -15.20
N GLN A 11 -18.56 -20.51 -14.17
CA GLN A 11 -19.47 -20.41 -13.02
C GLN A 11 -19.21 -19.12 -12.22
N ALA A 12 -17.95 -18.79 -11.95
CA ALA A 12 -17.58 -17.57 -11.24
C ALA A 12 -18.07 -16.31 -11.98
N LYS A 13 -17.94 -16.24 -13.31
CA LYS A 13 -18.54 -15.17 -14.12
C LYS A 13 -20.06 -15.08 -13.93
N GLN A 14 -20.77 -16.21 -13.98
CA GLN A 14 -22.23 -16.21 -13.77
C GLN A 14 -22.64 -15.76 -12.36
N TYR A 15 -21.89 -16.15 -11.33
CA TYR A 15 -22.14 -15.70 -9.95
C TYR A 15 -21.88 -14.20 -9.80
N VAL A 16 -20.77 -13.71 -10.37
CA VAL A 16 -20.43 -12.27 -10.41
C VAL A 16 -21.49 -11.48 -11.17
N GLU A 17 -21.95 -11.94 -12.33
CA GLU A 17 -23.00 -11.26 -13.10
C GLU A 17 -24.32 -11.18 -12.34
N LYS A 18 -24.70 -12.24 -11.62
CA LYS A 18 -25.88 -12.23 -10.75
C LYS A 18 -25.71 -11.29 -9.58
N ALA A 19 -24.52 -11.28 -8.95
CA ALA A 19 -24.22 -10.39 -7.85
C ALA A 19 -24.23 -8.93 -8.30
N MET A 20 -23.61 -8.59 -9.43
CA MET A 20 -23.62 -7.24 -10.01
C MET A 20 -25.03 -6.77 -10.41
N LYS A 21 -25.94 -7.69 -10.79
CA LYS A 21 -27.36 -7.38 -11.02
C LYS A 21 -28.12 -7.06 -9.74
N LEU A 22 -27.71 -7.62 -8.61
CA LEU A 22 -28.34 -7.41 -7.30
C LEU A 22 -27.76 -6.17 -6.61
N ASP A 23 -26.44 -6.05 -6.63
CA ASP A 23 -25.70 -4.91 -6.09
C ASP A 23 -24.46 -4.67 -6.95
N SER A 24 -24.49 -3.58 -7.70
CA SER A 24 -23.38 -3.19 -8.57
C SER A 24 -22.14 -2.70 -7.79
N SER A 25 -22.23 -2.54 -6.46
CA SER A 25 -21.13 -2.16 -5.58
C SER A 25 -20.52 -3.31 -4.78
N TYR A 26 -20.99 -4.56 -5.01
CA TYR A 26 -20.55 -5.70 -4.21
C TYR A 26 -19.06 -6.02 -4.42
N LEU A 27 -18.26 -5.69 -3.40
CA LEU A 27 -16.80 -5.86 -3.34
C LEU A 27 -16.33 -7.28 -3.71
N GLU A 28 -16.99 -8.31 -3.18
CA GLU A 28 -16.61 -9.70 -3.43
C GLU A 28 -16.80 -10.09 -4.90
N ALA A 29 -17.85 -9.58 -5.55
CA ALA A 29 -18.06 -9.83 -6.97
C ALA A 29 -17.05 -9.09 -7.83
N VAL A 30 -16.67 -7.87 -7.44
CA VAL A 30 -15.57 -7.14 -8.07
C VAL A 30 -14.30 -7.96 -7.94
N TYR A 31 -13.93 -8.42 -6.75
CA TYR A 31 -12.73 -9.23 -6.51
C TYR A 31 -12.64 -10.43 -7.44
N VAL A 32 -13.70 -11.24 -7.49
CA VAL A 32 -13.76 -12.42 -8.34
C VAL A 32 -13.66 -12.03 -9.81
N MET A 33 -14.30 -10.94 -10.25
CA MET A 33 -14.17 -10.43 -11.61
C MET A 33 -12.72 -10.04 -11.93
N THR A 34 -12.03 -9.33 -11.03
CA THR A 34 -10.66 -8.90 -11.25
C THR A 34 -9.71 -10.08 -11.35
N VAL A 35 -9.88 -11.11 -10.52
CA VAL A 35 -9.10 -12.36 -10.60
C VAL A 35 -9.33 -13.04 -11.95
N ILE A 36 -10.57 -13.09 -12.43
CA ILE A 36 -10.91 -13.65 -13.75
C ILE A 36 -10.24 -12.83 -14.86
N LEU A 37 -10.36 -11.50 -14.83
CA LEU A 37 -9.73 -10.61 -15.81
C LEU A 37 -8.21 -10.75 -15.83
N GLY A 38 -7.58 -10.90 -14.66
CA GLY A 38 -6.16 -11.20 -14.52
C GLY A 38 -5.76 -12.53 -15.17
N LYS A 39 -6.59 -13.57 -15.02
CA LYS A 39 -6.37 -14.85 -15.71
C LYS A 39 -6.59 -14.76 -17.22
N GLU A 40 -7.48 -13.88 -17.67
CA GLU A 40 -7.69 -13.55 -19.08
C GLU A 40 -6.64 -12.57 -19.63
N GLN A 41 -5.64 -12.16 -18.83
CA GLN A 41 -4.62 -11.16 -19.17
C GLN A 41 -5.19 -9.79 -19.58
N GLN A 42 -6.44 -9.51 -19.18
CA GLN A 42 -7.10 -8.23 -19.43
C GLN A 42 -6.84 -7.28 -18.26
N TYR A 43 -5.57 -6.91 -18.07
CA TYR A 43 -5.13 -6.10 -16.95
C TYR A 43 -5.72 -4.69 -16.98
N ASP A 44 -5.87 -4.08 -18.15
CA ASP A 44 -6.44 -2.73 -18.30
C ASP A 44 -7.88 -2.65 -17.75
N LYS A 45 -8.72 -3.62 -18.12
CA LYS A 45 -10.11 -3.69 -17.64
C LYS A 45 -10.18 -3.99 -16.15
N ALA A 46 -9.26 -4.80 -15.65
CA ALA A 46 -9.14 -5.08 -14.22
C ALA A 46 -8.82 -3.80 -13.44
N ILE A 47 -7.87 -2.99 -13.94
CA ILE A 47 -7.49 -1.71 -13.33
C ILE A 47 -8.66 -0.73 -13.37
N GLU A 48 -9.35 -0.56 -14.50
CA GLU A 48 -10.52 0.31 -14.59
C GLU A 48 -11.63 -0.08 -13.61
N LEU A 49 -11.92 -1.39 -13.52
CA LEU A 49 -12.93 -1.92 -12.61
C LEU A 49 -12.53 -1.63 -11.16
N LEU A 50 -11.28 -1.91 -10.77
CA LEU A 50 -10.77 -1.63 -9.43
C LEU A 50 -10.81 -0.13 -9.12
N ARG A 51 -10.40 0.75 -10.04
CA ARG A 51 -10.44 2.21 -9.84
C ARG A 51 -11.87 2.69 -9.59
N LYS A 52 -12.85 2.18 -10.34
CA LYS A 52 -14.27 2.50 -10.13
C LYS A 52 -14.76 2.03 -8.76
N THR A 53 -14.38 0.82 -8.35
CA THR A 53 -14.75 0.30 -7.03
C THR A 53 -14.08 1.07 -5.90
N LEU A 54 -12.85 1.54 -6.10
CA LEU A 54 -12.08 2.30 -5.12
C LEU A 54 -12.75 3.63 -4.73
N VAL A 55 -13.55 4.20 -5.63
CA VAL A 55 -14.36 5.41 -5.36
C VAL A 55 -15.43 5.14 -4.29
N HIS A 56 -15.98 3.94 -4.26
CA HIS A 56 -17.05 3.55 -3.33
C HIS A 56 -16.52 2.83 -2.09
N HIS A 57 -15.45 2.05 -2.27
CA HIS A 57 -14.85 1.22 -1.24
C HIS A 57 -13.34 1.40 -1.27
N ASN A 58 -12.82 2.14 -0.29
CA ASN A 58 -11.40 2.38 -0.16
C ASN A 58 -10.82 1.38 0.85
N THR A 59 -10.34 0.23 0.36
CA THR A 59 -9.75 -0.83 1.19
C THR A 59 -8.30 -1.09 0.80
N CYS A 60 -7.47 -1.49 1.78
CA CYS A 60 -6.07 -1.82 1.55
C CYS A 60 -5.92 -2.92 0.48
N HIS A 61 -6.82 -3.90 0.48
CA HIS A 61 -6.80 -5.02 -0.45
C HIS A 61 -7.04 -4.61 -1.91
N LEU A 62 -7.90 -3.61 -2.16
CA LEU A 62 -8.11 -3.07 -3.51
C LEU A 62 -6.87 -2.35 -4.04
N HIS A 63 -6.21 -1.54 -3.21
CA HIS A 63 -4.94 -0.90 -3.57
C HIS A 63 -3.84 -1.93 -3.85
N GLN A 64 -3.78 -2.99 -3.05
CA GLN A 64 -2.84 -4.09 -3.26
C GLN A 64 -3.06 -4.79 -4.62
N MET A 65 -4.30 -5.19 -4.94
CA MET A 65 -4.59 -5.80 -6.24
C MET A 65 -4.31 -4.86 -7.41
N LEU A 66 -4.63 -3.57 -7.25
CA LEU A 66 -4.36 -2.57 -8.27
C LEU A 66 -2.85 -2.45 -8.51
N GLY A 67 -2.04 -2.47 -7.44
CA GLY A 67 -0.58 -2.58 -7.54
C GLY A 67 -0.12 -3.85 -8.27
N ASP A 68 -0.72 -5.00 -7.97
CA ASP A 68 -0.39 -6.28 -8.64
C ASP A 68 -0.65 -6.20 -10.16
N PHE A 69 -1.76 -5.60 -10.58
CA PHE A 69 -2.07 -5.43 -12.00
C PHE A 69 -1.25 -4.33 -12.68
N LEU A 70 -0.92 -3.25 -11.98
CA LEU A 70 -0.03 -2.21 -12.49
C LEU A 70 1.40 -2.73 -12.69
N SER A 71 1.87 -3.59 -11.79
CA SER A 71 3.16 -4.27 -11.94
C SER A 71 3.20 -5.12 -13.22
N GLN A 72 2.09 -5.74 -13.60
CA GLN A 72 1.97 -6.56 -14.82
C GLN A 72 1.86 -5.72 -16.11
N THR A 73 1.39 -4.47 -16.02
CA THR A 73 1.24 -3.55 -17.16
C THR A 73 2.49 -2.69 -17.40
N ASN A 74 3.60 -3.03 -16.73
CA ASN A 74 4.88 -2.30 -16.78
C ASN A 74 4.82 -0.89 -16.17
N GLU A 75 3.80 -0.62 -15.34
CA GLU A 75 3.61 0.62 -14.59
C GLU A 75 4.10 0.48 -13.14
N ALA A 76 5.37 0.07 -13.00
CA ALA A 76 6.01 -0.22 -11.72
C ALA A 76 5.95 0.95 -10.71
N LEU A 77 6.09 2.18 -11.19
CA LEU A 77 6.06 3.38 -10.34
C LEU A 77 4.67 3.61 -9.72
N GLU A 78 3.60 3.48 -10.50
CA GLU A 78 2.23 3.59 -9.98
C GLU A 78 1.92 2.43 -9.03
N ALA A 79 2.40 1.22 -9.36
CA ALA A 79 2.22 0.05 -8.51
C ALA A 79 2.80 0.25 -7.10
N VAL A 80 4.05 0.75 -6.99
CA VAL A 80 4.69 1.03 -5.69
C VAL A 80 3.93 2.09 -4.89
N ASN A 81 3.40 3.12 -5.55
CA ASN A 81 2.59 4.13 -4.89
C ASN A 81 1.31 3.52 -4.29
N HIS A 82 0.62 2.67 -5.04
CA HIS A 82 -0.58 1.98 -4.56
C HIS A 82 -0.29 0.97 -3.43
N TYR A 83 0.80 0.22 -3.50
CA TYR A 83 1.22 -0.64 -2.39
C TYR A 83 1.58 0.16 -1.14
N SER A 84 2.24 1.31 -1.29
CA SER A 84 2.55 2.22 -0.17
C SER A 84 1.29 2.73 0.50
N ILE A 85 0.25 3.06 -0.28
CA ILE A 85 -1.06 3.45 0.27
C ILE A 85 -1.69 2.26 1.02
N ALA A 86 -1.62 1.04 0.47
CA ALA A 86 -2.14 -0.15 1.12
C ALA A 86 -1.42 -0.44 2.46
N LEU A 87 -0.10 -0.29 2.51
CA LEU A 87 0.72 -0.45 3.73
C LEU A 87 0.45 0.65 4.75
N ARG A 88 0.17 1.88 4.31
CA ARG A 88 -0.22 2.96 5.22
C ARG A 88 -1.57 2.69 5.88
N MET A 89 -2.48 2.00 5.18
CA MET A 89 -3.77 1.58 5.73
C MET A 89 -3.64 0.36 6.64
N ASP A 90 -2.86 -0.62 6.20
CA ASP A 90 -2.59 -1.85 6.92
C ASP A 90 -1.09 -2.18 6.83
N PRO A 91 -0.33 -1.79 7.87
CA PRO A 91 1.12 -2.06 7.92
C PRO A 91 1.45 -3.55 7.95
N ALA A 92 0.50 -4.40 8.35
CA ALA A 92 0.67 -5.86 8.39
C ALA A 92 0.35 -6.54 7.05
N ASN A 93 0.05 -5.76 6.00
CA ASN A 93 -0.22 -6.29 4.67
C ASN A 93 1.08 -6.80 4.00
N LEU A 94 1.44 -8.05 4.35
CA LEU A 94 2.57 -8.79 3.77
C LEU A 94 2.57 -8.78 2.23
N PRO A 95 1.46 -9.08 1.53
CA PRO A 95 1.51 -9.15 0.07
C PRO A 95 1.72 -7.78 -0.59
N ALA A 96 1.34 -6.67 0.02
CA ALA A 96 1.73 -5.34 -0.46
C ALA A 96 3.24 -5.09 -0.32
N LYS A 97 3.83 -5.49 0.82
CA LYS A 97 5.28 -5.41 1.04
C LYS A 97 6.05 -6.29 0.06
N GLU A 98 5.59 -7.52 -0.18
CA GLU A 98 6.17 -8.41 -1.19
C GLU A 98 6.04 -7.85 -2.61
N GLY A 99 4.91 -7.17 -2.91
CA GLY A 99 4.68 -6.49 -4.19
C GLY A 99 5.74 -5.44 -4.48
N ILE A 100 6.01 -4.56 -3.51
CA ILE A 100 7.09 -3.56 -3.61
C ILE A 100 8.45 -4.23 -3.78
N GLN A 101 8.80 -5.20 -2.93
CA GLN A 101 10.08 -5.90 -3.02
C GLN A 101 10.29 -6.60 -4.37
N ARG A 102 9.23 -7.15 -4.98
CA ARG A 102 9.30 -7.73 -6.32
C ARG A 102 9.62 -6.69 -7.38
N ILE A 103 8.99 -5.52 -7.31
CA ILE A 103 9.24 -4.40 -8.23
C ILE A 103 10.64 -3.83 -8.03
N GLU A 104 11.03 -3.61 -6.77
CA GLU A 104 12.37 -3.16 -6.41
C GLU A 104 13.42 -4.12 -6.95
N LYS A 105 13.30 -5.44 -6.73
CA LYS A 105 14.23 -6.42 -7.32
C LYS A 105 14.30 -6.38 -8.84
N GLN A 106 13.16 -6.16 -9.51
CA GLN A 106 13.14 -6.02 -10.97
C GLN A 106 13.81 -4.72 -11.44
N THR A 107 13.77 -3.68 -10.62
CA THR A 107 14.35 -2.36 -10.91
C THR A 107 15.84 -2.27 -10.49
N ASP A 108 16.20 -2.88 -9.37
CA ASP A 108 17.53 -2.97 -8.74
C ASP A 108 18.47 -3.90 -9.53
N ASN A 109 17.93 -4.93 -10.20
CA ASN A 109 18.66 -5.64 -11.26
C ASN A 109 19.05 -4.73 -12.45
N GLY A 110 18.55 -3.49 -12.51
CA GLY A 110 18.95 -2.45 -13.44
C GLY A 110 19.76 -1.30 -12.82
N LEU A 111 19.72 -1.10 -11.51
CA LEU A 111 20.43 -0.05 -10.78
C LEU A 111 20.68 -0.49 -9.34
N GLU A 112 21.85 -1.08 -9.11
CA GLU A 112 22.39 -1.36 -7.78
C GLU A 112 22.43 -0.07 -6.94
N GLY A 113 21.63 -0.02 -5.87
CA GLY A 113 21.93 0.81 -4.71
C GLY A 113 20.81 1.73 -4.21
N SER A 114 20.60 1.62 -2.89
CA SER A 114 19.99 2.62 -2.00
C SER A 114 18.46 2.66 -1.91
N TYR A 115 17.86 1.67 -1.24
CA TYR A 115 16.83 1.94 -0.23
C TYR A 115 16.94 0.91 0.90
N ASP A 116 17.95 1.09 1.77
CA ASP A 116 17.83 0.67 3.17
C ASP A 116 16.71 1.52 3.78
N MET A 117 15.48 0.99 3.76
CA MET A 117 14.44 1.50 4.63
C MET A 117 14.49 0.66 5.90
N GLU A 118 15.24 1.19 6.86
CA GLU A 118 15.22 0.78 8.26
C GLU A 118 13.77 0.57 8.68
N VAL A 119 13.42 -0.68 8.94
CA VAL A 119 12.22 -1.01 9.70
C VAL A 119 12.51 -0.56 11.12
N GLU A 120 12.25 0.71 11.42
CA GLU A 120 12.13 1.12 12.82
C GLU A 120 10.95 0.34 13.41
N ASP A 121 11.30 -0.57 14.30
CA ASP A 121 10.42 -1.38 15.10
C ASP A 121 9.31 -0.50 15.69
N MET A 122 8.09 -0.72 15.22
CA MET A 122 6.91 -0.15 15.87
C MET A 122 6.65 -0.96 17.15
N GLU A 123 7.45 -0.70 18.19
CA GLU A 123 7.19 -1.18 19.55
C GLU A 123 5.95 -0.48 20.11
N GLY A 124 4.78 -1.06 19.84
CA GLY A 124 3.55 -0.77 20.56
C GLY A 124 3.39 -1.76 21.72
N SER A 125 4.16 -1.59 22.79
CA SER A 125 3.94 -2.33 24.04
C SER A 125 4.09 -1.40 25.24
N ASP A 126 2.94 -1.05 25.82
CA ASP A 126 2.68 -0.73 27.22
C ASP A 126 3.87 -0.34 28.12
N ASN A 127 3.84 0.89 28.67
CA ASN A 127 3.73 1.13 30.12
C ASN A 127 3.91 2.62 30.44
N ASP A 128 2.81 3.20 30.92
CA ASP A 128 2.67 3.89 32.21
C ASP A 128 3.86 4.68 32.83
N VAL A 129 3.46 5.78 33.50
CA VAL A 129 4.12 6.59 34.53
C VAL A 129 5.28 7.59 34.21
N ASN A 130 4.95 8.85 34.54
CA ASN A 130 5.77 9.91 35.17
C ASN A 130 6.41 11.01 34.31
N ASN A 131 5.65 12.10 34.18
CA ASN A 131 5.99 13.50 34.49
C ASN A 131 7.50 13.87 34.58
N PRO A 132 7.97 14.87 33.80
CA PRO A 132 9.37 15.27 33.75
C PRO A 132 9.73 16.08 35.00
N LEU A 133 11.00 16.00 35.42
CA LEU A 133 11.86 17.09 35.92
C LEU A 133 12.92 16.56 36.93
N GLY A 134 14.17 16.76 36.56
CA GLY A 134 15.42 16.45 37.30
C GLY A 134 16.45 16.08 36.25
N ASP A 135 17.62 16.70 36.10
CA ASP A 135 18.47 17.56 36.93
C ASP A 135 19.42 18.29 35.94
N LEU A 136 19.62 19.60 36.06
CA LEU A 136 20.78 20.29 36.67
C LEU A 136 22.14 20.18 35.93
N GLU A 137 22.91 21.26 36.14
CA GLU A 137 24.26 21.59 35.67
C GLU A 137 24.37 22.06 34.21
N GLY A 138 24.80 23.28 33.90
CA GLY A 138 25.68 24.19 34.61
C GLY A 138 26.95 24.36 33.79
N SER A 139 27.13 25.49 33.12
CA SER A 139 28.44 26.11 32.89
C SER A 139 28.29 27.44 32.15
N ASP A 140 28.93 28.42 32.75
CA ASP A 140 29.06 29.81 32.31
C ASP A 140 29.64 29.92 30.90
N VAL A 141 29.12 30.85 30.08
CA VAL A 141 29.97 31.67 29.20
C VAL A 141 29.33 33.04 28.95
N GLU A 142 30.00 34.04 29.52
CA GLU A 142 30.27 35.39 29.00
C GLU A 142 29.13 36.31 28.56
N SER A 143 28.76 37.18 29.50
CA SER A 143 28.37 38.56 29.22
C SER A 143 29.47 39.30 28.47
N ASN A 144 29.22 39.69 27.23
CA ASN A 144 29.76 40.90 26.65
C ASN A 144 28.90 41.24 25.43
N TRP A 145 28.34 42.45 25.34
CA TRP A 145 28.19 43.29 24.13
C TRP A 145 27.40 44.56 24.53
N SER A 146 28.17 45.54 24.96
CA SER A 146 28.10 46.99 24.68
C SER A 146 26.74 47.70 24.54
N GLU A 147 26.60 48.70 25.42
CA GLU A 147 25.94 50.01 25.27
C GLU A 147 25.37 50.38 23.89
N THR A 148 24.13 50.88 23.88
CA THR A 148 23.76 52.04 23.06
C THR A 148 22.62 52.81 23.73
N ASP A 149 22.86 54.11 23.90
CA ASP A 149 21.99 55.21 24.32
C ASP A 149 20.54 55.13 23.84
N PHE A 150 19.59 55.63 24.66
CA PHE A 150 18.59 56.58 24.17
C PHE A 150 18.02 57.46 25.31
N SER A 151 17.82 58.72 24.96
CA SER A 151 17.63 59.93 25.77
C SER A 151 16.41 60.01 26.67
#